data_AF-A0A2D5ZKG1-F1
#
_entry.id   AF-A0A2D5ZKG1-F1
#
_cell.length_a   1.000
_cell.length_b   1.000
_cell.length_c   1.000
_cell.angle_alpha   90.00
_cell.angle_beta   90.00
_cell.angle_gamma   90.00
#
_symmetry.space_group_name_H-M   'P 1'
#
loop_
_entity.id
_entity.type
_entity.pdbx_description
1 polymer ?
#
loop_
_entity_poly.entity_id
_entity_poly.type
_entity_poly.pdbx_seq_one_letter_code
_entity_poly.pdbx_strand_id
1 'polypeptide(L)'
;MEQSVSIVVLGAFNPSIFLPGWFAKEDLVREKDAESAEIEIVHPEVTVFTLDWLRLEATRERLVVRSDRESHYEVARDLVCGALDLLRHTPAGKVGVNHDVVFECGSREAFDNFGWKLVPQGPWNQVLDRPGTARIDEQGRRTDDYDGYIRVRIEPILDGGTRVRVGVNDHFELSKENSSSSTECISALLQDEWATIAKRASEILSHMKGLVR
;
A
#
# COMPACT_ATOMS: atom_id res chain seq x y z
N MET A 1 -12.12 5.76 -11.85
CA MET A 1 -11.35 6.05 -10.61
C MET A 1 -10.57 4.80 -10.34
N GLU A 2 -9.25 4.87 -10.46
CA GLU A 2 -8.37 3.73 -10.19
C GLU A 2 -8.07 3.75 -8.70
N GLN A 3 -8.28 2.63 -8.01
CA GLN A 3 -7.95 2.48 -6.60
C GLN A 3 -7.21 1.17 -6.40
N SER A 4 -6.34 1.13 -5.40
CA SER A 4 -5.65 -0.10 -5.03
C SER A 4 -5.28 -0.12 -3.56
N VAL A 5 -5.21 -1.31 -2.99
CA VAL A 5 -4.57 -1.56 -1.70
C VAL A 5 -3.27 -2.35 -1.91
N SER A 6 -2.25 -2.06 -1.13
CA SER A 6 -1.03 -2.85 -1.07
C SER A 6 -0.57 -3.04 0.36
N ILE A 7 -0.48 -4.30 0.79
CA ILE A 7 0.09 -4.69 2.07
C ILE A 7 1.56 -4.99 1.85
N VAL A 8 2.43 -4.33 2.61
CA VAL A 8 3.89 -4.48 2.52
C VAL A 8 4.41 -4.88 3.90
N VAL A 9 4.95 -6.08 4.00
CA VAL A 9 5.55 -6.60 5.23
C VAL A 9 7.06 -6.62 5.06
N LEU A 10 7.80 -6.01 6.00
CA LEU A 10 9.27 -6.04 6.01
C LEU A 10 9.76 -7.07 7.04
N GLY A 11 10.52 -8.05 6.55
CA GLY A 11 10.95 -9.21 7.32
C GLY A 11 11.91 -10.11 6.55
N ALA A 12 12.29 -11.23 7.15
CA ALA A 12 13.26 -12.17 6.57
C ALA A 12 12.54 -13.33 5.87
N PHE A 13 12.25 -13.19 4.58
CA PHE A 13 11.46 -14.16 3.83
C PHE A 13 12.33 -15.07 2.95
N ASN A 14 11.81 -16.25 2.60
CA ASN A 14 12.37 -17.11 1.56
C ASN A 14 11.50 -17.04 0.30
N PRO A 15 11.88 -16.27 -0.74
CA PRO A 15 11.06 -16.06 -1.94
C PRO A 15 10.60 -17.36 -2.60
N SER A 16 11.45 -18.40 -2.61
CA SER A 16 11.17 -19.66 -3.31
C SER A 16 10.00 -20.45 -2.75
N ILE A 17 9.47 -20.11 -1.56
CA ILE A 17 8.25 -20.75 -1.03
C ILE A 17 6.99 -20.06 -1.54
N PHE A 18 7.05 -18.79 -1.95
CA PHE A 18 5.90 -17.99 -2.36
C PHE A 18 5.49 -18.28 -3.80
N LEU A 19 5.26 -19.55 -4.12
CA LEU A 19 4.79 -20.01 -5.41
C LEU A 19 3.26 -20.16 -5.40
N PRO A 20 2.56 -19.94 -6.52
CA PRO A 20 1.11 -20.14 -6.60
C PRO A 20 0.67 -21.52 -6.08
N GLY A 21 1.41 -22.57 -6.44
CA GLY A 21 1.13 -23.93 -5.97
C GLY A 21 1.33 -24.14 -4.47
N TRP A 22 2.20 -23.36 -3.81
CA TRP A 22 2.32 -23.40 -2.35
C TRP A 22 1.07 -22.80 -1.70
N PHE A 23 0.62 -21.63 -2.17
CA PHE A 23 -0.63 -21.04 -1.68
C PHE A 23 -1.83 -21.97 -1.86
N ALA A 24 -1.92 -22.69 -2.98
CA ALA A 24 -3.00 -23.64 -3.21
C ALA A 24 -2.92 -24.85 -2.27
N LYS A 25 -1.72 -25.38 -2.05
CA LYS A 25 -1.49 -26.52 -1.15
C LYS A 25 -1.85 -26.19 0.30
N GLU A 26 -1.65 -24.94 0.71
CA GLU A 26 -1.98 -24.44 2.05
C GLU A 26 -3.41 -23.87 2.14
N ASP A 27 -4.27 -24.15 1.15
CA ASP A 27 -5.68 -23.72 1.07
C ASP A 27 -5.89 -22.19 1.13
N LEU A 28 -4.87 -21.40 0.79
CA LEU A 28 -4.93 -19.93 0.76
C LEU A 28 -5.45 -19.37 -0.57
N VAL A 29 -5.28 -20.12 -1.66
CA VAL A 29 -5.89 -19.82 -2.97
C VAL A 29 -6.50 -21.09 -3.54
N ARG A 30 -7.45 -20.96 -4.47
CA ARG A 30 -8.02 -22.11 -5.16
C ARG A 30 -7.01 -22.69 -6.13
N GLU A 31 -7.02 -24.02 -6.31
CA GLU A 31 -6.15 -24.70 -7.29
C GLU A 31 -6.25 -24.07 -8.68
N LYS A 32 -7.46 -23.76 -9.14
CA LYS A 32 -7.70 -23.11 -10.43
C LYS A 32 -7.01 -21.74 -10.54
N ASP A 33 -7.00 -20.96 -9.47
CA ASP A 33 -6.35 -19.64 -9.47
C ASP A 33 -4.83 -19.81 -9.53
N ALA A 34 -4.29 -20.80 -8.81
CA ALA A 34 -2.86 -21.12 -8.86
C ALA A 34 -2.40 -21.67 -10.22
N GLU A 35 -3.22 -22.48 -10.89
CA GLU A 35 -2.94 -23.01 -12.23
C GLU A 35 -2.98 -21.92 -13.32
N SER A 36 -3.83 -20.90 -13.14
CA SER A 36 -3.97 -19.77 -14.07
C SER A 36 -3.04 -18.60 -13.75
N ALA A 37 -2.21 -18.72 -12.72
CA ALA A 37 -1.29 -17.68 -12.29
C ALA A 37 -0.27 -17.32 -13.39
N GLU A 38 -0.12 -16.02 -13.63
CA GLU A 38 0.91 -15.49 -14.52
C GLU A 38 2.21 -15.31 -13.71
N ILE A 39 3.18 -16.18 -13.97
CA ILE A 39 4.48 -16.13 -13.30
C ILE A 39 5.39 -15.15 -14.04
N GLU A 40 5.79 -14.06 -13.37
CA GLU A 40 6.73 -13.08 -13.91
C GLU A 40 8.19 -13.51 -13.65
N ILE A 41 8.50 -13.89 -12.41
CA ILE A 41 9.84 -14.35 -12.02
C ILE A 41 9.78 -15.32 -10.84
N VAL A 42 10.61 -16.36 -10.89
CA VAL A 42 10.86 -17.28 -9.77
C VAL A 42 12.37 -17.44 -9.63
N HIS A 43 12.93 -16.89 -8.57
CA HIS A 43 14.35 -16.92 -8.25
C HIS A 43 14.55 -16.97 -6.72
N PRO A 44 15.65 -17.54 -6.20
CA PRO A 44 15.96 -17.53 -4.76
C PRO A 44 16.01 -16.17 -4.07
N GLU A 45 16.11 -15.08 -4.84
CA GLU A 45 16.13 -13.69 -4.33
C GLU A 45 14.79 -12.99 -4.48
N VAL A 46 13.95 -13.45 -5.40
CA VAL A 46 12.70 -12.77 -5.76
C VAL A 46 11.72 -13.74 -6.40
N THR A 47 10.46 -13.68 -5.99
CA THR A 47 9.35 -14.38 -6.65
C THR A 47 8.22 -13.39 -6.86
N VAL A 48 7.71 -13.35 -8.09
CA VAL A 48 6.64 -12.45 -8.50
C VAL A 48 5.67 -13.23 -9.38
N PHE A 49 4.40 -13.14 -9.04
CA PHE A 49 3.32 -13.66 -9.88
C PHE A 49 2.08 -12.80 -9.72
N THR A 50 1.20 -12.92 -10.71
CA THR A 50 -0.10 -12.26 -10.73
C THR A 50 -1.20 -13.31 -10.84
N LEU A 51 -2.24 -13.15 -10.03
CA LEU A 51 -3.53 -13.81 -10.16
C LEU A 51 -4.54 -12.80 -10.73
N ASP A 52 -5.72 -13.26 -11.13
CA ASP A 52 -6.81 -12.40 -11.63
C ASP A 52 -7.20 -11.24 -10.70
N TRP A 53 -6.90 -11.35 -9.40
CA TRP A 53 -7.35 -10.42 -8.35
C TRP A 53 -6.22 -9.84 -7.48
N LEU A 54 -4.98 -10.32 -7.64
CA LEU A 54 -3.83 -9.82 -6.88
C LEU A 54 -2.53 -9.94 -7.65
N ARG A 55 -1.56 -9.10 -7.29
CA ARG A 55 -0.16 -9.30 -7.59
C ARG A 55 0.63 -9.52 -6.31
N LEU A 56 1.50 -10.51 -6.29
CA LEU A 56 2.39 -10.83 -5.19
C LEU A 56 3.83 -10.66 -5.60
N GLU A 57 4.63 -10.05 -4.73
CA GLU A 57 6.08 -9.98 -4.84
C GLU A 57 6.70 -10.33 -3.49
N ALA A 58 7.52 -11.37 -3.46
CA ALA A 58 8.32 -11.75 -2.32
C ALA A 58 9.80 -11.59 -2.65
N THR A 59 10.54 -10.91 -1.79
CA THR A 59 12.01 -10.83 -1.80
C THR A 59 12.53 -11.32 -0.46
N ARG A 60 13.85 -11.36 -0.26
CA ARG A 60 14.41 -11.73 1.05
C ARG A 60 14.03 -10.77 2.18
N GLU A 61 13.69 -9.53 1.86
CA GLU A 61 13.50 -8.45 2.85
C GLU A 61 12.05 -7.98 2.97
N ARG A 62 11.19 -8.37 2.01
CA ARG A 62 9.78 -7.94 2.00
C ARG A 62 8.86 -8.90 1.30
N LEU A 63 7.62 -8.92 1.76
CA LEU A 63 6.45 -9.49 1.09
C LEU A 63 5.51 -8.34 0.73
N VAL A 64 5.08 -8.29 -0.53
CA VAL A 64 4.15 -7.30 -1.06
C VAL A 64 2.98 -8.02 -1.70
N VAL A 65 1.76 -7.70 -1.27
CA VAL A 65 0.52 -8.16 -1.91
C VAL A 65 -0.31 -6.94 -2.27
N ARG A 66 -0.67 -6.83 -3.54
CA ARG A 66 -1.41 -5.69 -4.10
C ARG A 66 -2.69 -6.18 -4.78
N SER A 67 -3.79 -5.48 -4.55
CA SER A 67 -5.04 -5.65 -5.31
C SER A 67 -5.54 -4.29 -5.80
N ASP A 68 -6.05 -4.27 -7.03
CA ASP A 68 -6.62 -3.10 -7.71
C ASP A 68 -8.16 -3.11 -7.71
N ARG A 69 -8.77 -4.09 -7.01
CA ARG A 69 -10.22 -4.25 -6.90
C ARG A 69 -10.64 -4.21 -5.45
N GLU A 70 -11.45 -3.21 -5.08
CA GLU A 70 -11.95 -3.00 -3.72
C GLU A 70 -12.63 -4.26 -3.13
N SER A 71 -13.37 -5.01 -3.95
CA SER A 71 -14.02 -6.26 -3.54
C SER A 71 -13.05 -7.37 -3.11
N HIS A 72 -11.76 -7.23 -3.37
CA HIS A 72 -10.72 -8.20 -3.03
C HIS A 72 -9.77 -7.70 -1.94
N TYR A 73 -10.00 -6.52 -1.36
CA TYR A 73 -9.10 -5.98 -0.32
C TYR A 73 -9.07 -6.86 0.93
N GLU A 74 -10.24 -7.31 1.38
CA GLU A 74 -10.35 -8.24 2.53
C GLU A 74 -9.75 -9.60 2.20
N VAL A 75 -9.96 -10.09 0.98
CA VAL A 75 -9.39 -11.37 0.52
C VAL A 75 -7.86 -11.28 0.44
N ALA A 76 -7.31 -10.13 0.01
CA ALA A 76 -5.87 -9.88 0.00
C ALA A 76 -5.30 -9.85 1.42
N ARG A 77 -5.98 -9.20 2.37
CA ARG A 77 -5.63 -9.27 3.80
C ARG A 77 -5.60 -10.72 4.28
N ASP A 78 -6.66 -11.48 4.03
CA ASP A 78 -6.76 -12.86 4.51
C ASP A 78 -5.65 -13.76 3.96
N LEU A 79 -5.30 -13.59 2.68
CA LEU A 79 -4.17 -14.27 2.07
C LEU A 79 -2.84 -13.89 2.74
N VAL A 80 -2.61 -12.60 3.03
CA VAL A 80 -1.41 -12.17 3.76
C VAL A 80 -1.39 -12.78 5.16
N CYS A 81 -2.46 -12.63 5.93
CA CYS A 81 -2.54 -13.17 7.30
C CYS A 81 -2.30 -14.68 7.32
N GLY A 82 -2.97 -15.44 6.45
CA GLY A 82 -2.78 -16.88 6.34
C GLY A 82 -1.32 -17.26 6.00
N ALA A 83 -0.69 -16.54 5.07
CA ALA A 83 0.72 -16.78 4.75
C ALA A 83 1.66 -16.45 5.93
N LEU A 84 1.38 -15.37 6.67
CA LEU A 84 2.14 -14.96 7.84
C LEU A 84 1.99 -15.93 9.02
N ASP A 85 0.79 -16.50 9.20
CA ASP A 85 0.47 -17.48 10.25
C ASP A 85 1.17 -18.83 10.01
N LEU A 86 1.23 -19.29 8.75
CA LEU A 86 2.02 -20.46 8.36
C LEU A 86 3.51 -20.25 8.65
N LEU A 87 3.96 -19.00 8.59
CA LEU A 87 5.35 -18.59 8.80
C LEU A 87 5.59 -17.95 10.17
N ARG A 88 4.70 -18.14 11.17
CA ARG A 88 4.60 -17.41 12.46
C ARG A 88 5.88 -17.03 13.20
N HIS A 89 6.97 -17.81 13.08
CA HIS A 89 8.25 -17.54 13.74
C HIS A 89 9.24 -16.74 12.89
N THR A 90 8.84 -16.35 11.68
CA THR A 90 9.66 -15.58 10.76
C THR A 90 9.84 -14.16 11.31
N PRO A 91 11.08 -13.66 11.43
CA PRO A 91 11.31 -12.30 11.89
C PRO A 91 10.69 -11.28 10.93
N ALA A 92 9.78 -10.46 11.45
CA ALA A 92 9.19 -9.35 10.72
C ALA A 92 8.88 -8.22 11.69
N GLY A 93 9.27 -7.00 11.33
CA GLY A 93 9.28 -5.86 12.26
C GLY A 93 8.44 -4.69 11.82
N LYS A 94 8.01 -4.63 10.56
CA LYS A 94 7.25 -3.49 10.03
C LYS A 94 6.21 -3.95 9.04
N VAL A 95 5.07 -3.26 9.03
CA VAL A 95 4.03 -3.44 8.01
C VAL A 95 3.51 -2.08 7.57
N GLY A 96 3.25 -1.94 6.27
CA GLY A 96 2.61 -0.78 5.69
C GLY A 96 1.38 -1.20 4.88
N VAL A 97 0.24 -0.59 5.14
CA VAL A 97 -0.96 -0.76 4.31
C VAL A 97 -1.16 0.51 3.50
N ASN A 98 -0.98 0.38 2.20
CA ASN A 98 -1.01 1.50 1.26
C ASN A 98 -2.35 1.52 0.54
N HIS A 99 -3.02 2.67 0.54
CA HIS A 99 -4.21 2.92 -0.27
C HIS A 99 -3.86 3.99 -1.30
N ASP A 100 -3.90 3.64 -2.57
CA ASP A 100 -3.68 4.59 -3.67
C ASP A 100 -4.99 4.85 -4.40
N VAL A 101 -5.26 6.12 -4.71
CA VAL A 101 -6.37 6.54 -5.56
C VAL A 101 -5.88 7.49 -6.64
N VAL A 102 -6.35 7.28 -7.86
CA VAL A 102 -6.22 8.23 -8.96
C VAL A 102 -7.57 8.88 -9.21
N PHE A 103 -7.60 10.21 -9.18
CA PHE A 103 -8.75 11.00 -9.59
C PHE A 103 -8.38 12.09 -10.59
N GLU A 104 -9.38 12.52 -11.35
CA GLU A 104 -9.32 13.59 -12.34
C GLU A 104 -9.75 14.91 -11.68
N CYS A 105 -8.98 15.98 -11.83
CA CYS A 105 -9.35 17.30 -11.33
C CYS A 105 -10.37 18.02 -12.22
N GLY A 106 -10.58 17.55 -13.45
CA GLY A 106 -11.63 17.99 -14.37
C GLY A 106 -11.22 19.19 -15.25
N SER A 107 -10.48 20.15 -14.70
CA SER A 107 -9.91 21.26 -15.47
C SER A 107 -8.47 21.56 -15.05
N ARG A 108 -7.73 22.21 -15.95
CA ARG A 108 -6.35 22.64 -15.66
C ARG A 108 -6.29 23.61 -14.49
N GLU A 109 -7.26 24.51 -14.40
CA GLU A 109 -7.39 25.46 -13.31
C GLU A 109 -7.64 24.76 -11.97
N ALA A 110 -8.56 23.78 -11.91
CA ALA A 110 -8.83 23.02 -10.68
C ALA A 110 -7.60 22.22 -10.23
N PHE A 111 -6.85 21.65 -11.17
CA PHE A 111 -5.61 20.93 -10.92
C PHE A 111 -4.51 21.85 -10.36
N ASP A 112 -4.27 22.99 -10.99
CA ASP A 112 -3.26 23.96 -10.53
C ASP A 112 -3.66 24.53 -9.15
N ASN A 113 -4.94 24.88 -8.95
CA ASN A 113 -5.48 25.36 -7.67
C ASN A 113 -5.34 24.31 -6.56
N PHE A 114 -5.60 23.03 -6.84
CA PHE A 114 -5.39 21.95 -5.88
C PHE A 114 -3.93 21.90 -5.43
N GLY A 115 -2.97 22.00 -6.38
CA GLY A 115 -1.55 22.09 -6.07
C GLY A 115 -1.21 23.31 -5.20
N TRP A 116 -1.78 24.48 -5.49
CA TRP A 116 -1.50 25.74 -4.78
C TRP A 116 -2.08 25.80 -3.38
N LYS A 117 -3.22 25.14 -3.14
CA LYS A 117 -3.80 24.99 -1.79
C LYS A 117 -2.83 24.25 -0.85
N LEU A 118 -2.05 23.32 -1.41
CA LEU A 118 -1.12 22.49 -0.64
C LEU A 118 0.29 23.07 -0.60
N VAL A 119 0.76 23.65 -1.71
CA VAL A 119 2.06 24.33 -1.81
C VAL A 119 1.85 25.73 -2.41
N PRO A 120 1.78 26.78 -1.57
CA PRO A 120 1.56 28.14 -2.05
C PRO A 120 2.65 28.59 -3.04
N GLN A 121 2.26 29.23 -4.15
CA GLN A 121 3.20 29.64 -5.20
C GLN A 121 4.09 30.84 -4.83
N GLY A 122 3.68 31.65 -3.85
CA GLY A 122 4.31 32.94 -3.54
C GLY A 122 5.84 32.87 -3.41
N PRO A 123 6.39 31.95 -2.59
CA PRO A 123 7.84 31.78 -2.45
C PRO A 123 8.57 31.36 -3.74
N TRP A 124 7.87 30.71 -4.67
CA TRP A 124 8.47 30.07 -5.85
C TRP A 124 8.48 30.97 -7.09
N ASN A 125 7.49 31.85 -7.24
CA ASN A 125 7.35 32.73 -8.40
C ASN A 125 8.52 33.70 -8.63
N GLN A 126 9.37 33.92 -7.61
CA GLN A 126 10.55 34.78 -7.71
C GLN A 126 11.78 34.04 -8.26
N VAL A 127 11.79 32.71 -8.18
CA VAL A 127 12.96 31.87 -8.47
C VAL A 127 12.71 30.83 -9.56
N LEU A 128 11.45 30.59 -9.92
CA LEU A 128 11.04 29.63 -10.94
C LEU A 128 10.08 30.29 -11.94
N ASP A 129 10.24 29.94 -13.22
CA ASP A 129 9.23 30.23 -14.25
C ASP A 129 8.14 29.16 -14.20
N ARG A 130 6.89 29.57 -14.00
CA ARG A 130 5.69 28.71 -13.92
C ARG A 130 5.83 27.53 -12.92
N PRO A 131 6.00 27.80 -11.62
CA PRO A 131 6.12 26.73 -10.63
C PRO A 131 4.83 25.92 -10.50
N GLY A 132 4.99 24.61 -10.35
CA GLY A 132 3.92 23.66 -10.09
C GLY A 132 4.35 22.59 -9.09
N THR A 133 3.38 21.95 -8.46
CA THR A 133 3.62 20.92 -7.45
C THR A 133 4.01 19.60 -8.11
N ALA A 134 5.27 19.19 -7.96
CA ALA A 134 5.77 17.93 -8.53
C ALA A 134 5.47 16.71 -7.64
N ARG A 135 5.60 16.85 -6.32
CA ARG A 135 5.24 15.83 -5.33
C ARG A 135 5.12 16.49 -3.96
N ILE A 136 4.18 16.00 -3.17
CA ILE A 136 4.07 16.27 -1.74
C ILE A 136 4.18 14.94 -1.02
N ASP A 137 4.96 14.91 0.06
CA ASP A 137 5.11 13.76 0.94
C ASP A 137 5.00 14.27 2.39
N GLU A 138 3.80 14.18 2.95
CA GLU A 138 3.48 14.63 4.31
C GLU A 138 3.43 13.45 5.26
N GLN A 139 4.01 13.61 6.44
CA GLN A 139 4.07 12.57 7.45
C GLN A 139 3.51 13.06 8.79
N GLY A 140 2.47 12.37 9.27
CA GLY A 140 1.89 12.54 10.59
C GLY A 140 2.36 11.48 11.57
N ARG A 141 2.44 11.86 12.85
CA ARG A 141 2.55 10.88 13.94
C ARG A 141 1.22 10.14 14.07
N ARG A 142 1.28 8.87 14.47
CA ARG A 142 0.09 8.12 14.84
C ARG A 142 -0.50 8.69 16.14
N THR A 143 -1.82 8.59 16.28
CA THR A 143 -2.55 9.01 17.49
C THR A 143 -3.15 7.81 18.23
N ASP A 144 -2.79 6.60 17.81
CA ASP A 144 -3.12 5.32 18.46
C ASP A 144 -1.92 4.83 19.28
N ASP A 145 -2.07 3.67 19.94
CA ASP A 145 -1.05 3.09 20.82
C ASP A 145 0.06 2.33 20.06
N TYR A 146 0.11 2.44 18.73
CA TYR A 146 1.12 1.79 17.90
C TYR A 146 2.28 2.72 17.54
N ASP A 147 3.48 2.13 17.38
CA ASP A 147 4.62 2.82 16.79
C ASP A 147 4.48 2.92 15.26
N GLY A 148 5.11 3.94 14.67
CA GLY A 148 5.14 4.15 13.22
C GLY A 148 4.65 5.53 12.81
N TYR A 149 4.03 5.62 11.64
CA TYR A 149 3.55 6.90 11.09
C TYR A 149 2.41 6.70 10.08
N ILE A 150 1.72 7.79 9.77
CA ILE A 150 0.81 7.86 8.63
C ILE A 150 1.44 8.82 7.63
N ARG A 151 1.57 8.40 6.38
CA ARG A 151 2.16 9.21 5.32
C ARG A 151 1.19 9.40 4.18
N VAL A 152 1.05 10.64 3.71
CA VAL A 152 0.23 10.99 2.56
C VAL A 152 1.13 11.51 1.45
N ARG A 153 1.11 10.82 0.32
CA ARG A 153 1.81 11.22 -0.90
C ARG A 153 0.82 11.74 -1.92
N ILE A 154 1.14 12.86 -2.54
CA ILE A 154 0.32 13.45 -3.61
C ILE A 154 1.26 13.77 -4.76
N GLU A 155 0.94 13.26 -5.95
CA GLU A 155 1.73 13.52 -7.15
C GLU A 155 0.84 13.57 -8.40
N PRO A 156 1.17 14.43 -9.37
CA PRO A 156 0.48 14.44 -10.65
C PRO A 156 0.87 13.21 -11.47
N ILE A 157 -0.05 12.73 -12.30
CA ILE A 157 0.27 11.74 -13.32
C ILE A 157 0.81 12.48 -14.54
N LEU A 158 2.02 12.11 -14.97
CA LEU A 158 2.72 12.78 -16.08
C LEU A 158 2.26 12.23 -17.44
N ASP A 159 0.97 12.38 -17.74
CA ASP A 159 0.34 11.97 -19.01
C ASP A 159 -0.18 13.15 -19.84
N GLY A 160 0.08 14.39 -19.39
CA GLY A 160 -0.41 15.62 -20.00
C GLY A 160 -1.84 16.00 -19.59
N GLY A 161 -2.50 15.21 -18.75
CA GLY A 161 -3.84 15.45 -18.23
C GLY A 161 -3.87 16.21 -16.91
N THR A 162 -4.99 16.09 -16.19
CA THR A 162 -5.22 16.72 -14.88
C THR A 162 -5.45 15.68 -13.79
N ARG A 163 -4.85 14.50 -13.96
CA ARG A 163 -4.94 13.38 -13.01
C ARG A 163 -3.93 13.53 -11.89
N VAL A 164 -4.38 13.21 -10.70
CA VAL A 164 -3.58 13.20 -9.48
C VAL A 164 -3.67 11.82 -8.84
N ARG A 165 -2.52 11.30 -8.41
CA ARG A 165 -2.44 10.16 -7.51
C ARG A 165 -2.29 10.65 -6.08
N VAL A 166 -3.13 10.13 -5.20
CA VAL A 166 -3.00 10.29 -3.75
C VAL A 166 -2.81 8.92 -3.14
N GLY A 167 -1.71 8.74 -2.43
CA GLY A 167 -1.37 7.53 -1.69
C GLY A 167 -1.37 7.78 -0.20
N VAL A 168 -2.00 6.90 0.58
CA VAL A 168 -1.96 6.89 2.04
C VAL A 168 -1.24 5.63 2.49
N ASN A 169 -0.11 5.77 3.17
CA ASN A 169 0.62 4.67 3.78
C ASN A 169 0.38 4.69 5.30
N ASP A 170 -0.31 3.67 5.77
CA ASP A 170 -0.52 3.39 7.19
C ASP A 170 0.59 2.46 7.68
N HIS A 171 1.63 3.05 8.27
CA HIS A 171 2.86 2.35 8.63
C HIS A 171 2.92 2.03 10.12
N PHE A 172 3.21 0.77 10.42
CA PHE A 172 3.37 0.23 11.76
C PHE A 172 4.77 -0.32 11.95
N GLU A 173 5.35 -0.07 13.12
CA GLU A 173 6.60 -0.68 13.56
C GLU A 173 6.34 -1.54 14.81
N LEU A 174 6.73 -2.81 14.76
CA LEU A 174 6.70 -3.70 15.93
C LEU A 174 8.00 -3.51 16.71
N SER A 175 7.94 -2.77 17.80
CA SER A 175 9.05 -2.63 18.74
C SER A 175 9.07 -3.80 19.74
N LYS A 176 10.27 -4.16 20.22
CA LYS A 176 10.46 -5.21 21.26
C LYS A 176 9.75 -4.89 22.57
N GLU A 177 9.43 -3.62 22.80
CA GLU A 177 8.73 -3.15 24.01
C GLU A 177 7.24 -3.47 23.95
N ASN A 178 6.65 -3.53 22.74
CA ASN A 178 5.22 -3.72 22.53
C ASN A 178 4.85 -5.13 22.02
N SER A 179 5.76 -5.84 21.34
CA SER A 179 5.53 -7.22 20.86
C SER A 179 6.83 -7.94 20.46
N SER A 180 6.78 -9.28 20.34
CA SER A 180 7.82 -10.02 19.63
C SER A 180 7.73 -9.72 18.13
N SER A 181 8.79 -9.16 17.52
CA SER A 181 8.81 -8.86 16.07
C SER A 181 8.77 -10.15 15.21
N SER A 182 7.57 -10.65 14.94
CA SER A 182 7.30 -11.85 14.16
C SER A 182 6.14 -11.63 13.17
N THR A 183 6.04 -12.52 12.19
CA THR A 183 4.92 -12.50 11.24
C THR A 183 3.56 -12.76 11.90
N GLU A 184 3.51 -13.53 12.99
CA GLU A 184 2.28 -13.75 13.77
C GLU A 184 1.74 -12.45 14.37
N CYS A 185 2.60 -11.60 14.94
CA CYS A 185 2.18 -10.31 15.48
C CYS A 185 1.69 -9.35 14.38
N ILE A 186 2.28 -9.41 13.18
CA ILE A 186 1.81 -8.64 12.03
C ILE A 186 0.45 -9.15 11.55
N SER A 187 0.26 -10.48 11.51
CA SER A 187 -1.02 -11.10 11.15
C SER A 187 -2.13 -10.66 12.09
N ALA A 188 -1.90 -10.73 13.41
CA ALA A 188 -2.84 -10.27 14.43
C ALA A 188 -3.18 -8.78 14.28
N LEU A 189 -2.17 -7.92 14.11
CA LEU A 189 -2.37 -6.49 13.89
C LEU A 189 -3.22 -6.23 12.64
N LEU A 190 -2.94 -6.91 11.53
CA LEU A 190 -3.72 -6.77 10.30
C LEU A 190 -5.16 -7.25 10.46
N GLN A 191 -5.43 -8.27 11.29
CA GLN A 191 -6.79 -8.72 11.57
C GLN A 191 -7.54 -7.71 12.43
N ASP A 192 -6.92 -7.23 13.50
CA ASP A 192 -7.55 -6.36 14.50
C ASP A 192 -7.78 -4.93 13.97
N GLU A 193 -6.81 -4.38 13.25
CA GLU A 193 -6.81 -2.97 12.84
C GLU A 193 -7.31 -2.73 11.41
N TRP A 194 -7.67 -3.78 10.65
CA TRP A 194 -8.04 -3.63 9.24
C TRP A 194 -9.10 -2.55 8.99
N ALA A 195 -10.18 -2.60 9.79
CA ALA A 195 -11.30 -1.66 9.66
C ALA A 195 -10.87 -0.23 10.01
N THR A 196 -10.03 -0.05 11.03
CA THR A 196 -9.46 1.25 11.43
C THR A 196 -8.59 1.82 10.31
N ILE A 197 -7.69 1.01 9.75
CA ILE A 197 -6.79 1.36 8.65
C ILE A 197 -7.60 1.81 7.43
N ALA A 198 -8.57 0.99 7.00
CA ALA A 198 -9.41 1.28 5.83
C ALA A 198 -10.24 2.56 6.03
N LYS A 199 -10.84 2.73 7.21
CA LYS A 199 -11.59 3.94 7.55
C LYS A 199 -10.72 5.19 7.50
N ARG A 200 -9.55 5.14 8.13
CA ARG A 200 -8.60 6.26 8.17
C ARG A 200 -8.14 6.66 6.77
N ALA A 201 -7.77 5.69 5.94
CA ALA A 201 -7.41 5.93 4.56
C ALA A 201 -8.56 6.59 3.79
N SER A 202 -9.79 6.09 3.95
CA SER A 202 -11.00 6.65 3.33
C SER A 202 -11.26 8.11 3.75
N GLU A 203 -11.13 8.42 5.04
CA GLU A 203 -11.31 9.78 5.57
C GLU A 203 -10.27 10.76 4.98
N ILE A 204 -8.99 10.37 4.95
CA ILE A 204 -7.91 11.17 4.35
C ILE A 204 -8.15 11.37 2.86
N LEU A 205 -8.44 10.29 2.13
CA LEU A 205 -8.67 10.35 0.68
C LEU A 205 -9.90 11.20 0.33
N SER A 206 -10.97 11.09 1.12
CA SER A 206 -12.18 11.91 0.99
C SER A 206 -11.89 13.40 1.24
N HIS A 207 -11.11 13.70 2.28
CA HIS A 207 -10.66 15.06 2.55
C HIS A 207 -9.85 15.63 1.38
N MET A 208 -8.86 14.88 0.88
CA MET A 208 -8.02 15.29 -0.25
C MET A 208 -8.85 15.54 -1.51
N LYS A 209 -9.80 14.66 -1.81
CA LYS A 209 -10.72 14.81 -2.95
C LYS A 209 -11.63 16.04 -2.78
N GLY A 210 -12.03 16.37 -1.56
CA GLY A 210 -12.80 17.56 -1.24
C GLY A 210 -12.07 18.87 -1.58
N LEU A 211 -10.74 18.89 -1.53
CA LEU A 211 -9.92 20.07 -1.85
C LEU A 211 -9.86 20.41 -3.34
N VAL A 212 -10.26 19.49 -4.22
CA VAL A 212 -10.30 19.70 -5.68
C VAL A 212 -11.48 20.58 -6.10
N ARG A 213 -12.48 20.74 -5.22
CA ARG A 213 -13.64 21.60 -5.44
C ARG A 213 -13.34 23.08 -5.25
#